data_AF-A0A7K2Q4S9-F1
#
_entry.id   AF-A0A7K2Q4S9-F1
#
_cell.length_a   1.000
_cell.length_b   1.000
_cell.length_c   1.000
_cell.angle_alpha   90.00
_cell.angle_beta   90.00
_cell.angle_gamma   90.00
#
_symmetry.space_group_name_H-M   'P 1'
#
loop_
_entity.id
_entity.type
_entity.pdbx_description
1 polymer ?
#
loop_
_entity_poly.entity_id
_entity_poly.type
_entity_poly.pdbx_seq_one_letter_code
_entity_poly.pdbx_strand_id
1 'polypeptide(L)'
;MGTSTNAVLAYGYNLGGDGPGWAFREVGEYGEPTLDWYDVADEDFASAVSARLLASAGFTEKWGDNPDGGYFERERAAAKSLGVELDSYCHIEAPMYVLAAKVITVYRGDAAILNPAELAAVPPEWDEKLAAAVTTLGITPTQERPAWVLVSYWG
;
A
#
# COMPACT_ATOMS: atom_id res chain seq x y z
N MET A 1 -24.32 5.53 -4.71
CA MET A 1 -22.97 5.89 -5.18
C MET A 1 -22.65 4.97 -6.35
N GLY A 2 -22.11 5.49 -7.44
CA GLY A 2 -21.91 4.68 -8.65
C GLY A 2 -20.59 3.92 -8.59
N THR A 3 -20.60 2.64 -8.94
CA THR A 3 -19.40 1.83 -9.09
C THR A 3 -18.64 2.24 -10.36
N SER A 4 -17.33 2.39 -10.23
CA SER A 4 -16.41 2.81 -11.29
C SER A 4 -15.32 1.77 -11.49
N THR A 5 -14.67 1.80 -12.66
CA THR A 5 -13.52 0.95 -12.95
C THR A 5 -12.35 1.84 -13.30
N ASN A 6 -11.27 1.74 -12.53
CA ASN A 6 -10.07 2.54 -12.69
C ASN A 6 -8.89 1.61 -13.04
N ALA A 7 -7.97 2.11 -13.84
CA ALA A 7 -6.67 1.48 -14.04
C ALA A 7 -5.66 2.15 -13.12
N VAL A 8 -4.87 1.35 -12.40
CA VAL A 8 -3.87 1.85 -11.46
C VAL A 8 -2.52 1.29 -11.87
N LEU A 9 -1.56 2.17 -12.14
CA LEU A 9 -0.17 1.82 -12.39
C LEU A 9 0.64 2.25 -11.17
N ALA A 10 1.25 1.29 -10.48
CA ALA A 10 2.01 1.52 -9.26
C ALA A 10 3.44 1.01 -9.40
N TYR A 11 4.42 1.74 -8.87
CA TYR A 11 5.79 1.25 -8.74
C TYR A 11 6.00 0.73 -7.32
N GLY A 12 6.15 -0.59 -7.17
CA GLY A 12 6.13 -1.22 -5.85
C GLY A 12 6.09 -2.74 -5.86
N TYR A 13 5.57 -3.29 -4.77
CA TYR A 13 5.32 -4.72 -4.58
C TYR A 13 3.82 -4.99 -4.56
N ASN A 14 3.36 -5.91 -5.41
CA ASN A 14 2.05 -6.51 -5.22
C ASN A 14 2.06 -7.34 -3.93
N LEU A 15 1.17 -7.04 -2.99
CA LEU A 15 1.03 -7.79 -1.75
C LEU A 15 -0.12 -8.81 -1.81
N GLY A 16 -0.98 -8.76 -2.82
CA GLY A 16 -2.12 -9.66 -2.91
C GLY A 16 -3.24 -9.26 -1.96
N GLY A 17 -4.06 -10.23 -1.56
CA GLY A 17 -5.16 -10.04 -0.60
C GLY A 17 -5.95 -11.33 -0.41
N ASP A 18 -6.94 -11.31 0.47
CA ASP A 18 -7.65 -12.51 0.94
C ASP A 18 -8.37 -13.32 -0.16
N GLY A 19 -8.63 -12.73 -1.33
CA GLY A 19 -9.29 -13.41 -2.45
C GLY A 19 -8.38 -14.43 -3.15
N PRO A 20 -7.44 -13.99 -4.01
CA PRO A 20 -6.55 -14.89 -4.74
C PRO A 20 -5.27 -15.26 -3.97
N GLY A 21 -5.11 -14.75 -2.75
CA GLY A 21 -3.99 -15.02 -1.85
C GLY A 21 -3.02 -13.85 -1.71
N TRP A 22 -2.28 -13.88 -0.60
CA TRP A 22 -1.21 -12.93 -0.30
C TRP A 22 0.06 -13.27 -1.09
N ALA A 23 0.77 -12.23 -1.52
CA ALA A 23 1.94 -12.32 -2.39
C ALA A 23 3.25 -12.09 -1.63
N PHE A 24 3.32 -12.50 -0.36
CA PHE A 24 4.51 -12.56 0.48
C PHE A 24 4.57 -13.92 1.21
N ARG A 25 5.70 -14.22 1.88
CA ARG A 25 5.99 -15.57 2.40
C ARG A 25 5.43 -15.85 3.79
N GLU A 26 5.20 -14.80 4.57
CA GLU A 26 4.78 -14.85 5.96
C GLU A 26 3.27 -15.09 6.03
N VAL A 27 2.85 -16.25 5.52
CA VAL A 27 1.47 -16.72 5.49
C VAL A 27 1.34 -18.07 6.20
N GLY A 28 0.20 -18.28 6.83
CA GLY A 28 -0.14 -19.49 7.56
C GLY A 28 -0.57 -20.65 6.66
N GLU A 29 -1.02 -21.73 7.28
CA GLU A 29 -1.46 -22.95 6.58
C GLU A 29 -2.64 -22.70 5.65
N TYR A 30 -3.52 -21.74 6.00
CA TYR A 30 -4.71 -21.40 5.22
C TYR A 30 -4.49 -20.17 4.33
N GLY A 31 -3.25 -19.70 4.22
CA GLY A 31 -2.88 -18.56 3.38
C GLY A 31 -3.11 -17.19 4.02
N GLU A 32 -3.51 -17.12 5.29
CA GLU A 32 -3.67 -15.90 6.08
C GLU A 32 -2.32 -15.28 6.46
N PRO A 33 -2.18 -13.95 6.57
CA PRO A 33 -0.92 -13.34 7.01
C PRO A 33 -0.56 -13.75 8.45
N THR A 34 0.70 -14.12 8.67
CA THR A 34 1.23 -14.47 10.00
C THR A 34 2.32 -13.46 10.37
N LEU A 35 1.90 -12.31 10.92
CA LEU A 35 2.77 -11.20 11.29
C LEU A 35 2.55 -10.87 12.77
N ASP A 36 3.63 -10.60 13.51
CA ASP A 36 3.58 -10.39 14.97
C ASP A 36 2.82 -9.12 15.38
N TRP A 37 2.63 -8.19 14.44
CA TRP A 37 1.92 -6.92 14.63
C TRP A 37 0.52 -6.90 14.03
N TYR A 38 0.08 -7.96 13.34
CA TYR A 38 -1.21 -8.00 12.66
C TYR A 38 -2.10 -9.12 13.22
N ASP A 39 -3.33 -8.77 13.63
CA ASP A 39 -4.36 -9.73 14.00
C ASP A 39 -5.54 -9.68 13.02
N VAL A 40 -5.68 -10.73 12.21
CA VAL A 40 -6.74 -10.88 11.21
C VAL A 40 -8.16 -10.86 11.80
N ALA A 41 -8.32 -11.15 13.09
CA ALA A 41 -9.63 -11.17 13.75
C ALA A 41 -10.09 -9.77 14.19
N ASP A 42 -9.14 -8.87 14.47
CA ASP A 42 -9.42 -7.61 15.18
C ASP A 42 -9.28 -6.37 14.29
N GLU A 43 -8.51 -6.43 13.19
CA GLU A 43 -8.22 -5.28 12.35
C GLU A 43 -8.15 -5.59 10.85
N ASP A 44 -8.55 -4.60 10.03
CA ASP A 44 -8.31 -4.67 8.59
C ASP A 44 -6.82 -4.47 8.28
N PHE A 45 -6.32 -5.23 7.31
CA PHE A 45 -4.90 -5.22 6.95
C PHE A 45 -4.37 -3.83 6.57
N ALA A 46 -5.18 -3.02 5.89
CA ALA A 46 -4.74 -1.72 5.41
C ALA A 46 -4.50 -0.73 6.56
N SER A 47 -5.41 -0.68 7.53
CA SER A 47 -5.26 0.11 8.74
C SER A 47 -4.06 -0.35 9.57
N ALA A 48 -3.86 -1.66 9.72
CA ALA A 48 -2.74 -2.24 10.46
C ALA A 48 -1.38 -1.88 9.81
N VAL A 49 -1.25 -2.04 8.49
CA VAL A 49 -0.07 -1.62 7.73
C VAL A 49 0.20 -0.13 7.88
N SER A 50 -0.84 0.70 7.73
CA SER A 50 -0.73 2.16 7.85
C SER A 50 -0.20 2.54 9.25
N ALA A 51 -0.80 1.98 10.30
CA ALA A 51 -0.37 2.23 11.68
C ALA A 51 1.08 1.79 11.91
N ARG A 52 1.47 0.61 11.40
CA ARG A 52 2.82 0.07 11.54
C ARG A 52 3.87 0.93 10.84
N LEU A 53 3.58 1.40 9.62
CA LEU A 53 4.48 2.29 8.89
C LEU A 53 4.55 3.68 9.52
N LEU A 54 3.42 4.26 9.94
CA LEU A 54 3.40 5.56 10.62
C LEU A 54 4.20 5.52 11.93
N ALA A 55 4.07 4.45 12.69
CA ALA A 55 4.84 4.26 13.92
C ALA A 55 6.36 4.21 13.66
N SER A 56 6.80 3.64 12.54
CA SER A 56 8.24 3.64 12.17
C SER A 56 8.76 5.02 11.77
N ALA A 57 7.86 5.91 11.31
CA ALA A 57 8.13 7.35 11.13
C ALA A 57 7.99 8.17 12.43
N GLY A 58 7.74 7.53 13.58
CA GLY A 58 7.59 8.18 14.87
C GLY A 58 6.20 8.79 15.12
N PHE A 59 5.22 8.49 14.26
CA PHE A 59 3.84 8.94 14.44
C PHE A 59 3.02 7.84 15.12
N THR A 60 2.71 8.04 16.41
CA THR A 60 1.96 7.07 17.24
C THR A 60 0.69 7.67 17.85
N GLU A 61 0.31 8.89 17.45
CA GLU A 61 -0.89 9.56 17.93
C GLU A 61 -2.14 8.77 17.50
N LYS A 62 -3.17 8.75 18.34
CA LYS A 62 -4.49 8.22 17.98
C LYS A 62 -5.48 9.35 17.77
N TRP A 63 -6.44 9.12 16.88
CA TRP A 63 -7.55 10.05 16.70
C TRP A 63 -8.29 10.24 18.02
N GLY A 64 -8.45 11.51 18.44
CA GLY A 64 -9.05 11.88 19.72
C GLY A 64 -8.06 12.23 20.83
N ASP A 65 -6.76 11.93 20.69
CA ASP A 65 -5.73 12.32 21.67
C ASP A 65 -5.56 13.85 21.76
N ASN A 66 -5.80 14.55 20.65
CA ASN A 66 -5.79 16.01 20.58
C ASN A 66 -6.87 16.53 19.59
N PRO A 67 -8.13 16.68 20.04
CA PRO A 67 -9.28 16.93 19.17
C PRO A 67 -9.22 18.28 18.43
N ASP A 68 -8.51 19.27 18.97
CA ASP A 68 -8.34 20.60 18.35
C ASP A 68 -7.02 20.73 17.56
N GLY A 69 -6.24 19.65 17.49
CA GLY A 69 -4.82 19.71 17.17
C GLY A 69 -4.43 19.61 15.69
N GLY A 70 -5.33 19.33 14.74
CA GLY A 70 -4.91 19.09 13.35
C GLY A 70 -4.24 17.71 13.14
N TYR A 71 -4.76 16.67 13.80
CA TYR A 71 -4.29 15.27 13.70
C TYR A 71 -4.02 14.84 12.24
N PHE A 72 -5.00 15.03 11.35
CA PHE A 72 -4.90 14.58 9.95
C PHE A 72 -3.77 15.26 9.16
N GLU A 73 -3.39 16.48 9.53
CA GLU A 73 -2.26 17.17 8.88
C GLU A 73 -0.92 16.55 9.28
N ARG A 74 -0.76 16.20 10.56
CA ARG A 74 0.45 15.52 11.06
C ARG A 74 0.54 14.09 10.56
N GLU A 75 -0.57 13.36 10.57
CA GLU A 75 -0.67 12.03 10.00
C GLU A 75 -0.27 12.04 8.52
N ARG A 76 -0.82 12.97 7.72
CA ARG A 76 -0.44 13.13 6.32
C ARG A 76 1.02 13.53 6.14
N ALA A 77 1.57 14.37 7.03
CA ALA A 77 2.98 14.75 6.98
C ALA A 77 3.90 13.56 7.27
N ALA A 78 3.54 12.71 8.24
CA ALA A 78 4.24 11.47 8.55
C ALA A 78 4.11 10.44 7.41
N ALA A 79 2.91 10.27 6.85
CA ALA A 79 2.70 9.41 5.68
C ALA A 79 3.55 9.88 4.49
N LYS A 80 3.64 11.18 4.25
CA LYS A 80 4.47 11.76 3.19
C LYS A 80 5.97 11.54 3.43
N SER A 81 6.43 11.53 4.68
CA SER A 81 7.86 11.34 4.99
C SER A 81 8.32 9.91 4.72
N LEU A 82 7.44 8.92 4.86
CA LEU A 82 7.70 7.52 4.47
C LEU A 82 8.00 7.42 2.97
N GLY A 83 7.29 8.19 2.15
CA GLY A 83 7.43 8.18 0.69
C GLY A 83 7.04 6.84 0.05
N VAL A 84 6.25 6.04 0.77
CA VAL A 84 5.52 4.87 0.28
C VAL A 84 4.11 4.93 0.82
N GLU A 85 3.18 4.31 0.11
CA GLU A 85 1.79 4.15 0.51
C GLU A 85 1.30 2.74 0.20
N LEU A 86 0.33 2.27 0.98
CA LEU A 86 -0.43 1.08 0.66
C LEU A 86 -1.67 1.52 -0.12
N ASP A 87 -1.81 1.05 -1.35
CA ASP A 87 -2.99 1.32 -2.17
C ASP A 87 -3.78 0.03 -2.39
N SER A 88 -5.09 0.18 -2.53
CA SER A 88 -6.02 -0.93 -2.72
C SER A 88 -6.45 -1.04 -4.18
N TYR A 89 -6.54 -2.27 -4.69
CA TYR A 89 -7.04 -2.59 -6.02
C TYR A 89 -8.05 -3.76 -5.96
N CYS A 90 -8.46 -4.26 -7.13
CA CYS A 90 -9.44 -5.33 -7.32
C CYS A 90 -10.88 -4.86 -7.11
N HIS A 91 -11.36 -4.86 -5.87
CA HIS A 91 -12.77 -4.61 -5.57
C HIS A 91 -12.90 -3.96 -4.19
N ILE A 92 -13.78 -2.97 -4.03
CA ILE A 92 -13.95 -2.27 -2.73
C ILE A 92 -14.31 -3.21 -1.56
N GLU A 93 -15.10 -4.26 -1.82
CA GLU A 93 -15.50 -5.27 -0.82
C GLU A 93 -14.54 -6.48 -0.74
N ALA A 94 -13.55 -6.56 -1.64
CA ALA A 94 -12.54 -7.62 -1.63
C ALA A 94 -11.20 -7.03 -2.10
N PRO A 95 -10.65 -6.08 -1.31
CA PRO A 95 -9.48 -5.34 -1.71
C PRO A 95 -8.25 -6.25 -1.76
N MET A 96 -7.42 -5.98 -2.75
CA MET A 96 -6.04 -6.44 -2.80
C MET A 96 -5.13 -5.23 -2.65
N TYR A 97 -3.87 -5.44 -2.32
CA TYR A 97 -2.99 -4.36 -1.93
C TYR A 97 -1.70 -4.32 -2.74
N VAL A 98 -1.25 -3.10 -3.01
CA VAL A 98 0.08 -2.80 -3.52
C VAL A 98 0.78 -1.85 -2.55
N LEU A 99 1.99 -2.20 -2.14
CA LEU A 99 2.87 -1.28 -1.43
C LEU A 99 3.69 -0.53 -2.48
N ALA A 100 3.48 0.77 -2.61
CA ALA A 100 3.98 1.57 -3.73
C ALA A 100 4.74 2.81 -3.27
N ALA A 101 5.82 3.15 -3.99
CA ALA A 101 6.49 4.45 -3.86
C ALA A 101 5.86 5.51 -4.79
N LYS A 102 5.12 5.05 -5.81
CA LYS A 102 4.42 5.89 -6.77
C LYS A 102 3.17 5.20 -7.27
N VAL A 103 2.06 5.94 -7.34
CA VAL A 103 0.80 5.51 -7.93
C VAL A 103 0.36 6.49 -9.02
N ILE A 104 -0.18 5.96 -10.10
CA ILE A 104 -0.84 6.68 -11.20
C ILE A 104 -2.20 6.03 -11.42
N THR A 105 -3.28 6.77 -11.17
CA THR A 105 -4.65 6.31 -11.36
C THR A 105 -5.27 6.95 -12.59
N VAL A 106 -5.80 6.12 -13.49
CA VAL A 106 -6.59 6.53 -14.65
C VAL A 106 -8.04 6.17 -14.37
N TYR A 107 -8.87 7.19 -14.23
CA TYR A 107 -10.26 7.02 -13.85
C TYR A 107 -11.13 6.55 -15.02
N ARG A 108 -12.28 5.95 -14.70
CA ARG A 108 -13.27 5.50 -15.69
C ARG A 108 -13.61 6.60 -16.69
N GLY A 109 -13.34 6.34 -17.98
CA GLY A 109 -13.64 7.25 -19.08
C GLY A 109 -12.49 8.19 -19.45
N ASP A 110 -11.42 8.22 -18.64
CA ASP A 110 -10.21 8.98 -18.92
C ASP A 110 -9.15 8.11 -19.61
N ALA A 111 -8.15 8.79 -20.18
CA ALA A 111 -6.94 8.18 -20.70
C ALA A 111 -5.71 8.96 -20.22
N ALA A 112 -4.64 8.25 -19.89
CA ALA A 112 -3.35 8.84 -19.60
C ALA A 112 -2.33 8.42 -20.67
N ILE A 113 -1.55 9.39 -21.15
CA ILE A 113 -0.41 9.12 -22.02
C ILE A 113 0.79 8.85 -21.13
N LEU A 114 1.35 7.65 -21.23
CA LEU A 114 2.52 7.23 -20.47
C LEU A 114 3.76 7.26 -21.36
N ASN A 115 4.84 7.85 -20.86
CA ASN A 115 6.14 7.85 -21.53
C ASN A 115 7.01 6.70 -20.95
N PRO A 116 7.32 5.65 -21.74
CA PRO A 116 8.12 4.53 -21.25
C PRO A 116 9.51 4.94 -20.75
N ALA A 117 10.11 6.00 -21.30
CA ALA A 117 11.41 6.48 -20.86
C ALA A 117 11.34 7.12 -19.46
N GLU A 118 10.25 7.82 -19.13
CA GLU A 118 10.02 8.37 -17.79
C GLU A 118 9.74 7.26 -16.78
N LEU A 119 8.97 6.24 -17.18
CA LEU A 119 8.74 5.06 -16.33
C LEU A 119 10.03 4.28 -16.07
N ALA A 120 10.93 4.20 -17.04
CA ALA A 120 12.23 3.55 -16.88
C ALA A 120 13.19 4.33 -15.97
N ALA A 121 13.00 5.65 -15.83
CA ALA A 121 13.81 6.53 -14.99
C ALA A 121 13.35 6.48 -13.52
N VAL A 122 13.30 5.28 -12.94
CA VAL A 122 12.92 5.06 -11.54
C VAL A 122 13.97 5.70 -10.61
N PRO A 123 13.56 6.60 -9.70
CA PRO A 123 14.46 7.14 -8.69
C PRO A 123 14.95 6.05 -7.72
N PRO A 124 16.27 5.94 -7.46
CA PRO A 124 16.82 4.88 -6.60
C PRO A 124 16.30 4.94 -5.17
N GLU A 125 15.92 6.12 -4.67
CA GLU A 125 15.34 6.29 -3.34
C GLU A 125 13.97 5.61 -3.18
N TRP A 126 13.28 5.27 -4.27
CA TRP A 126 12.02 4.52 -4.20
C TRP A 126 12.27 3.07 -3.76
N ASP A 127 13.29 2.43 -4.33
CA ASP A 127 13.67 1.06 -3.96
C ASP A 127 14.13 1.00 -2.50
N GLU A 128 14.90 2.00 -2.04
CA GLU A 128 15.35 2.11 -0.65
C GLU A 128 14.18 2.25 0.33
N LYS A 129 13.20 3.09 0.01
CA LYS A 129 12.01 3.29 0.86
C LYS A 129 11.12 2.05 0.87
N LEU A 130 10.94 1.39 -0.26
CA LEU A 130 10.20 0.13 -0.34
C LEU A 130 10.89 -0.97 0.45
N ALA A 131 12.21 -1.08 0.38
CA ALA A 131 12.98 -2.03 1.17
C ALA A 131 12.84 -1.75 2.68
N ALA A 132 12.89 -0.47 3.10
CA ALA A 132 12.67 -0.08 4.49
C ALA A 132 11.25 -0.38 4.98
N ALA A 133 10.25 -0.17 4.14
CA ALA A 133 8.85 -0.46 4.44
C ALA A 133 8.60 -1.97 4.56
N VAL A 134 9.09 -2.76 3.61
CA VAL A 134 9.06 -4.24 3.66
C VAL A 134 9.74 -4.76 4.94
N THR A 135 10.90 -4.20 5.30
CA THR A 135 11.59 -4.52 6.56
C THR A 135 10.76 -4.17 7.79
N THR A 136 10.12 -2.99 7.79
CA THR A 136 9.27 -2.51 8.89
C THR A 136 8.05 -3.40 9.11
N LEU A 137 7.46 -3.87 8.00
CA LEU A 137 6.32 -4.78 7.98
C LEU A 137 6.73 -6.22 8.26
N GLY A 138 8.02 -6.55 8.22
CA GLY A 138 8.51 -7.91 8.46
C GLY A 138 8.02 -8.92 7.42
N ILE A 139 7.78 -8.47 6.18
CA ILE A 139 7.32 -9.31 5.08
C ILE A 139 8.44 -9.61 4.08
N THR A 140 8.30 -10.68 3.32
CA THR A 140 9.15 -11.06 2.20
C THR A 140 8.28 -11.21 0.95
N PRO A 141 8.15 -10.16 0.11
CA PRO A 141 7.40 -10.24 -1.14
C PRO A 141 7.89 -11.39 -2.02
N THR A 142 6.96 -12.07 -2.68
CA THR A 142 7.27 -13.12 -3.67
C THR A 142 7.86 -12.55 -4.96
N GLN A 143 7.51 -11.31 -5.28
CA GLN A 143 8.12 -10.52 -6.33
C GLN A 143 9.57 -10.17 -5.95
N GLU A 144 10.54 -10.53 -6.81
CA GLU A 144 11.98 -10.44 -6.50
C GLU A 144 12.48 -9.02 -6.20
N ARG A 145 11.94 -8.02 -6.90
CA ARG A 145 12.32 -6.60 -6.78
C ARG A 145 11.11 -5.70 -7.05
N PRO A 146 11.09 -4.44 -6.59
CA PRO A 146 10.05 -3.50 -6.98
C PRO A 146 9.96 -3.36 -8.50
N ALA A 147 8.75 -3.16 -9.00
CA ALA A 147 8.50 -2.98 -10.41
C ALA A 147 7.24 -2.16 -10.64
N TRP A 148 7.08 -1.66 -11.86
CA TRP A 148 5.79 -1.16 -12.32
C TRP A 148 4.79 -2.32 -12.44
N VAL A 149 3.73 -2.28 -11.64
CA VAL A 149 2.60 -3.20 -11.66
C VAL A 149 1.35 -2.47 -12.12
N LEU A 150 0.67 -3.04 -13.11
CA LEU A 150 -0.62 -2.55 -13.59
C LEU A 150 -1.73 -3.39 -12.95
N VAL A 151 -2.63 -2.73 -12.24
CA VAL A 151 -3.76 -3.37 -11.55
C VAL A 151 -5.06 -2.65 -11.91
N SER A 152 -6.18 -3.36 -11.79
CA SER A 152 -7.52 -2.80 -11.99
C SER A 152 -8.22 -2.64 -10.65
N TYR A 153 -8.99 -1.57 -10.50
CA TYR A 153 -9.85 -1.33 -9.35
C TYR A 153 -11.31 -1.21 -9.79
N TRP A 154 -12.23 -1.86 -9.07
CA TRP A 154 -13.67 -1.71 -9.21
C TRP A 154 -14.29 -1.26 -7.88
N GLY A 155 -14.99 -0.12 -7.88
CA GLY A 155 -15.57 0.48 -6.68
C GLY A 155 -16.30 1.77 -6.95
#